data_AF-A0A953WPQ1-F1
#
_entry.id   AF-A0A953WPQ1-F1
#
_cell.length_a   1.000
_cell.length_b   1.000
_cell.length_c   1.000
_cell.angle_alpha   90.00
_cell.angle_beta   90.00
_cell.angle_gamma   90.00
#
_symmetry.space_group_name_H-M   'P 1'
#
loop_
_entity.id
_entity.type
_entity.pdbx_description
1 polymer ?
#
loop_
_entity_poly.entity_id
_entity_poly.type
_entity_poly.pdbx_seq_one_letter_code
_entity_poly.pdbx_strand_id
1 'polypeptide(L)'
;MGGSERSQNGFWRLLDSFARDRNGNIAILFVFMATVLFFFVGGAIDYSRRNAVRADMIESMDAAGLAVARLAVSDSSLTEGELSTYGQKFFLANFKHADMVSNLAITFDLSDDAVIAPCVQGQLSTYLLRVVHIDKFKMDTCVEITKKGSGKVELALVLDVTGSMDWSVDGKKKIDSLKDAVDEMLQVMYGNKNTSTNIKIGVVPFNAYVNPGAASSWNDSWGDEDAEAYYHGAHFI
;
A
#
# COMPACT_ATOMS: atom_id res chain seq x y z
N MET A 1 -11.71 -34.51 -70.81
CA MET A 1 -10.46 -33.71 -70.71
C MET A 1 -10.21 -33.45 -69.24
N GLY A 2 -9.34 -34.24 -68.61
CA GLY A 2 -9.08 -34.21 -67.16
C GLY A 2 -7.64 -33.80 -66.89
N GLY A 3 -7.45 -32.87 -65.95
CA GLY A 3 -6.13 -32.44 -65.53
C GLY A 3 -6.20 -31.49 -64.34
N SER A 4 -6.06 -32.02 -63.12
CA SER A 4 -5.74 -31.23 -61.92
C SER A 4 -5.17 -32.01 -60.72
N GLU A 5 -4.65 -33.24 -60.86
CA GLU A 5 -4.20 -34.07 -59.71
C GLU A 5 -2.66 -34.18 -59.53
N ARG A 6 -1.86 -33.18 -59.91
CA ARG A 6 -0.39 -33.27 -59.78
C ARG A 6 0.22 -32.56 -58.58
N SER A 7 -0.52 -31.75 -57.82
CA SER A 7 0.07 -30.90 -56.77
C SER A 7 0.19 -31.57 -55.39
N GLN A 8 -0.61 -32.59 -55.06
CA GLN A 8 -0.58 -33.17 -53.70
C GLN A 8 0.58 -34.15 -53.49
N ASN A 9 1.03 -34.83 -54.54
CA ASN A 9 2.05 -35.89 -54.44
C ASN A 9 3.48 -35.35 -54.18
N GLY A 10 3.73 -34.05 -54.36
CA GLY A 10 5.03 -33.43 -54.12
C GLY A 10 5.33 -33.25 -52.64
N PHE A 11 4.33 -32.84 -51.85
CA PHE A 11 4.48 -32.62 -50.40
C PHE A 11 4.76 -33.94 -49.67
N TRP A 12 4.03 -35.00 -50.03
CA TRP A 12 4.24 -36.34 -49.46
C TRP A 12 5.60 -36.95 -49.83
N ARG A 13 6.11 -36.68 -51.04
CA ARG A 13 7.45 -37.12 -51.46
C ARG A 13 8.58 -36.34 -50.78
N LEU A 14 8.38 -35.05 -50.51
CA LEU A 14 9.33 -34.23 -49.74
C LEU A 14 9.41 -34.70 -48.28
N LEU A 15 8.27 -35.05 -47.67
CA LEU A 15 8.25 -35.63 -46.32
C LEU A 15 8.92 -37.01 -46.28
N ASP A 16 8.69 -37.87 -47.28
CA ASP A 16 9.32 -39.19 -47.37
C ASP A 16 10.84 -39.11 -47.65
N SER A 17 11.29 -38.15 -48.47
CA SER A 17 12.72 -37.93 -48.70
C SER A 17 13.41 -37.34 -47.47
N PHE A 18 12.75 -36.45 -46.74
CA PHE A 18 13.24 -35.87 -45.49
C PHE A 18 13.35 -36.93 -44.38
N ALA A 19 12.38 -37.84 -44.28
CA ALA A 19 12.40 -38.95 -43.33
C ALA A 19 13.52 -39.98 -43.60
N ARG A 20 14.02 -40.05 -44.84
CA ARG A 20 15.09 -41.00 -45.26
C ARG A 20 16.50 -40.41 -45.22
N ASP A 21 16.64 -39.12 -44.92
CA ASP A 21 17.94 -38.43 -44.89
C ASP A 21 18.70 -38.73 -43.57
N ARG A 22 19.90 -39.31 -43.68
CA ARG A 22 20.71 -39.76 -42.53
C ARG A 22 21.50 -38.63 -41.87
N ASN A 23 21.42 -37.41 -42.40
CA ASN A 23 21.95 -36.20 -41.77
C ASN A 23 21.03 -35.62 -40.67
N GLY A 24 20.01 -36.37 -40.24
CA GLY A 24 18.97 -35.96 -39.29
C GLY A 24 19.43 -35.53 -37.88
N ASN A 25 20.73 -35.61 -37.55
CA ASN A 25 21.24 -35.13 -36.26
C ASN A 25 21.04 -33.61 -36.09
N ILE A 26 21.17 -32.84 -37.19
CA ILE A 26 20.90 -31.40 -37.20
C ILE A 26 19.40 -31.12 -37.00
N ALA A 27 18.53 -31.94 -37.61
CA ALA A 27 17.08 -31.80 -37.48
C ALA A 27 16.62 -32.07 -36.04
N ILE A 28 17.18 -33.09 -35.37
CA ILE A 28 16.88 -33.40 -33.97
C ILE A 28 17.31 -32.24 -33.05
N LEU A 29 18.54 -31.73 -33.21
CA LEU A 29 19.03 -30.59 -32.44
C LEU A 29 18.20 -29.32 -32.69
N PHE A 30 17.82 -29.06 -33.94
CA PHE A 30 16.97 -27.94 -34.30
C PHE A 30 15.61 -28.02 -33.64
N VAL A 31 14.92 -29.16 -33.75
CA VAL A 31 13.59 -29.37 -33.13
C VAL A 31 13.67 -29.22 -31.61
N PHE A 32 14.71 -29.76 -30.98
CA PHE A 32 14.91 -29.64 -29.54
C PHE A 32 15.11 -28.18 -29.12
N MET A 33 16.01 -27.45 -29.79
CA MET A 33 16.26 -26.03 -29.49
C MET A 33 15.04 -25.15 -29.78
N ALA A 34 14.35 -25.39 -30.90
CA ALA A 34 13.13 -24.67 -31.24
C ALA A 34 12.05 -24.88 -30.17
N THR A 35 11.85 -26.12 -29.72
CA THR A 35 10.89 -26.45 -28.67
C THR A 35 11.20 -25.70 -27.37
N VAL A 36 12.47 -25.71 -26.95
CA VAL A 36 12.92 -24.96 -25.76
C VAL A 36 12.67 -23.46 -25.91
N LEU A 37 13.00 -22.87 -27.07
CA LEU A 37 12.74 -21.46 -27.35
C LEU A 37 11.24 -21.12 -27.34
N PHE A 38 10.39 -21.98 -27.91
CA PHE A 38 8.94 -21.80 -27.87
C PHE A 38 8.41 -21.78 -26.44
N PHE A 39 8.93 -22.62 -25.54
CA PHE A 39 8.54 -22.58 -24.14
C PHE A 39 8.98 -21.29 -23.44
N PHE A 40 10.19 -20.80 -23.71
CA PHE A 40 10.65 -19.53 -23.15
C PHE A 40 9.82 -18.34 -23.64
N VAL A 41 9.55 -18.27 -24.95
CA VAL A 41 8.72 -17.20 -25.53
C VAL A 41 7.29 -17.31 -25.01
N GLY A 42 6.73 -18.52 -24.95
CA GLY A 42 5.38 -18.72 -24.43
C GLY A 42 5.24 -18.37 -22.95
N GLY A 43 6.25 -18.73 -22.15
CA GLY A 43 6.36 -18.33 -20.76
C GLY A 43 6.47 -16.80 -20.60
N ALA A 44 7.26 -16.14 -21.44
CA ALA A 44 7.39 -14.69 -21.43
C ALA A 44 6.06 -13.98 -21.74
N ILE A 45 5.28 -14.49 -22.71
CA ILE A 45 3.95 -13.95 -23.05
C ILE A 45 2.96 -14.13 -21.89
N ASP A 46 2.85 -15.34 -21.34
CA ASP A 46 1.96 -15.60 -20.21
C ASP A 46 2.36 -14.78 -18.97
N TYR A 47 3.67 -14.62 -18.73
CA TYR A 47 4.20 -13.78 -17.66
C TYR A 47 3.90 -12.29 -17.88
N SER A 48 4.08 -11.80 -19.10
CA SER A 48 3.72 -10.42 -19.46
C SER A 48 2.23 -10.16 -19.23
N ARG A 49 1.36 -11.10 -19.61
CA ARG A 49 -0.08 -10.98 -19.33
C ARG A 49 -0.36 -10.96 -17.83
N ARG A 50 0.28 -11.84 -17.05
CA ARG A 50 0.17 -11.83 -15.58
C ARG A 50 0.53 -10.47 -14.99
N ASN A 51 1.60 -9.84 -15.47
CA ASN A 51 2.02 -8.54 -14.97
C ASN A 51 1.03 -7.42 -15.34
N ALA A 52 0.46 -7.45 -16.54
CA ALA A 52 -0.59 -6.49 -16.93
C ALA A 52 -1.83 -6.61 -16.03
N VAL A 53 -2.31 -7.84 -15.79
CA VAL A 53 -3.44 -8.10 -14.87
C VAL A 53 -3.10 -7.67 -13.44
N ARG A 54 -1.87 -7.92 -12.98
CA ARG A 54 -1.42 -7.52 -11.64
C ARG A 54 -1.40 -5.99 -11.50
N ALA A 55 -0.93 -5.28 -12.51
CA ALA A 55 -0.89 -3.82 -12.50
C ALA A 55 -2.30 -3.23 -12.42
N ASP A 56 -3.23 -3.71 -13.25
CA ASP A 56 -4.63 -3.29 -13.24
C ASP A 56 -5.32 -3.63 -11.90
N MET A 57 -4.98 -4.78 -11.29
CA MET A 57 -5.46 -5.16 -9.97
C MET A 57 -4.98 -4.18 -8.89
N ILE A 58 -3.70 -3.81 -8.89
CA ILE A 58 -3.14 -2.81 -7.95
C ILE A 58 -3.81 -1.45 -8.14
N GLU A 59 -3.90 -0.96 -9.38
CA GLU A 59 -4.54 0.31 -9.70
C GLU A 59 -6.00 0.35 -9.24
N SER A 60 -6.74 -0.74 -9.47
CA SER A 60 -8.14 -0.86 -9.04
C SER A 60 -8.28 -0.94 -7.52
N MET A 61 -7.36 -1.60 -6.82
CA MET A 61 -7.34 -1.64 -5.35
C MET A 61 -7.03 -0.28 -4.75
N ASP A 62 -6.07 0.46 -5.30
CA ASP A 62 -5.72 1.81 -4.83
C ASP A 62 -6.91 2.76 -5.02
N ALA A 63 -7.55 2.72 -6.19
CA ALA A 63 -8.73 3.53 -6.46
C ALA A 63 -9.89 3.20 -5.51
N ALA A 64 -10.14 1.90 -5.26
CA ALA A 64 -11.16 1.46 -4.32
C ALA A 64 -10.82 1.84 -2.87
N GLY A 65 -9.57 1.66 -2.44
CA GLY A 65 -9.10 2.03 -1.11
C GLY A 65 -9.23 3.53 -0.85
N LEU A 66 -8.88 4.38 -1.83
CA LEU A 66 -9.08 5.83 -1.75
C LEU A 66 -10.56 6.22 -1.72
N ALA A 67 -11.41 5.53 -2.50
CA ALA A 67 -12.85 5.78 -2.48
C ALA A 67 -13.47 5.43 -1.12
N VAL A 68 -13.08 4.29 -0.53
CA VAL A 68 -13.49 3.88 0.81
C VAL A 68 -12.97 4.86 1.86
N ALA A 69 -11.71 5.28 1.78
CA ALA A 69 -11.14 6.28 2.69
C ALA A 69 -11.93 7.59 2.67
N ARG A 70 -12.29 8.07 1.49
CA ARG A 70 -13.09 9.28 1.33
C ARG A 70 -14.51 9.11 1.88
N LEU A 71 -15.13 7.95 1.65
CA LEU A 71 -16.48 7.67 2.13
C LEU A 71 -16.51 7.61 3.66
N ALA A 72 -15.54 6.92 4.28
CA ALA A 72 -15.41 6.82 5.73
C ALA A 72 -15.25 8.19 6.42
N VAL A 73 -14.59 9.14 5.77
CA VAL A 73 -14.47 10.53 6.27
C VAL A 73 -15.76 11.32 6.06
N SER A 74 -16.46 11.10 4.94
CA SER A 74 -17.68 11.85 4.60
C SER A 74 -18.90 11.41 5.42
N ASP A 75 -18.95 10.14 5.81
CA ASP A 75 -20.06 9.56 6.55
C ASP A 75 -19.55 8.60 7.64
N SER A 76 -19.43 9.12 8.86
CA SER A 76 -18.97 8.37 10.03
C SER A 76 -20.04 7.44 10.61
N SER A 77 -21.25 7.39 10.04
CA SER A 77 -22.32 6.50 10.50
C SER A 77 -22.27 5.10 9.87
N LEU A 78 -21.50 4.95 8.79
CA LEU A 78 -21.34 3.70 8.07
C LEU A 78 -20.52 2.69 8.87
N THR A 79 -20.97 1.45 8.84
CA THR A 79 -20.24 0.31 9.43
C THR A 79 -19.09 -0.13 8.52
N GLU A 80 -18.09 -0.80 9.10
CA GLU A 80 -16.98 -1.40 8.33
C GLU A 80 -17.47 -2.36 7.23
N GLY A 81 -18.54 -3.11 7.51
CA GLY A 81 -19.14 -4.03 6.52
C GLY A 81 -19.73 -3.31 5.31
N GLU A 82 -20.34 -2.14 5.50
CA GLU A 82 -20.88 -1.32 4.42
C GLU A 82 -19.77 -0.66 3.61
N LEU A 83 -18.73 -0.15 4.27
CA LEU A 83 -17.54 0.40 3.64
C LEU A 83 -16.80 -0.66 2.81
N SER A 84 -16.61 -1.86 3.35
CA SER A 84 -16.02 -2.99 2.63
C SER A 84 -16.86 -3.38 1.41
N THR A 85 -18.19 -3.48 1.56
CA THR A 85 -19.09 -3.78 0.43
C THR A 85 -19.03 -2.72 -0.67
N TYR A 86 -18.96 -1.44 -0.28
CA TYR A 86 -18.78 -0.34 -1.24
C TYR A 86 -17.44 -0.46 -1.97
N GLY A 87 -16.35 -0.70 -1.25
CA GLY A 87 -15.02 -0.92 -1.81
C GLY A 87 -14.97 -2.09 -2.79
N GLN A 88 -15.63 -3.21 -2.46
CA GLN A 88 -15.71 -4.37 -3.35
C GLN A 88 -16.42 -4.04 -4.66
N LYS A 89 -17.56 -3.33 -4.60
CA LYS A 89 -18.28 -2.88 -5.80
C LYS A 89 -17.43 -1.92 -6.62
N PHE A 90 -16.74 -0.99 -5.97
CA PHE A 90 -15.87 -0.02 -6.62
C PHE A 90 -14.70 -0.72 -7.33
N PHE A 91 -14.04 -1.67 -6.66
CA PHE A 91 -12.98 -2.47 -7.26
C PHE A 91 -13.47 -3.24 -8.49
N LEU A 92 -14.58 -3.98 -8.36
CA LEU A 92 -15.14 -4.77 -9.46
C LEU A 92 -15.57 -3.91 -10.66
N ALA A 93 -15.98 -2.66 -10.42
CA ALA A 93 -16.34 -1.73 -11.48
C ALA A 93 -15.11 -1.16 -12.23
N ASN A 94 -13.95 -1.08 -11.58
CA ASN A 94 -12.72 -0.52 -12.16
C ASN A 94 -11.78 -1.60 -12.72
N PHE A 95 -11.86 -2.84 -12.21
CA PHE A 95 -10.99 -3.92 -12.63
C PHE A 95 -11.38 -4.44 -14.02
N LYS A 96 -10.55 -4.15 -15.02
CA LYS A 96 -10.83 -4.43 -16.44
C LYS A 96 -10.63 -5.90 -16.81
N HIS A 97 -9.82 -6.62 -16.04
CA HIS A 97 -9.43 -8.00 -16.33
C HIS A 97 -10.21 -9.04 -15.50
N ALA A 98 -11.40 -8.69 -15.02
CA ALA A 98 -12.24 -9.56 -14.18
C ALA A 98 -12.58 -10.90 -14.86
N ASP A 99 -12.78 -10.88 -16.18
CA ASP A 99 -13.07 -12.05 -17.02
C ASP A 99 -11.89 -13.03 -17.16
N MET A 100 -10.66 -12.54 -16.96
CA MET A 100 -9.45 -13.35 -17.07
C MET A 100 -9.06 -14.06 -15.76
N VAL A 101 -9.65 -13.64 -14.63
CA VAL A 101 -9.30 -14.12 -13.30
C VAL A 101 -10.42 -14.98 -12.71
N SER A 102 -10.11 -16.22 -12.39
CA SER A 102 -11.02 -17.14 -11.70
C SER A 102 -10.86 -17.05 -10.18
N ASN A 103 -11.94 -17.34 -9.44
CA ASN A 103 -11.98 -17.26 -7.97
C ASN A 103 -11.52 -15.89 -7.44
N LEU A 104 -11.93 -14.81 -8.11
CA LEU A 104 -11.62 -13.46 -7.70
C LEU A 104 -12.34 -13.15 -6.38
N ALA A 105 -11.57 -12.88 -5.34
CA ALA A 105 -12.07 -12.49 -4.02
C ALA A 105 -11.32 -11.24 -3.56
N ILE A 106 -12.06 -10.26 -3.07
CA ILE A 106 -11.50 -9.02 -2.53
C ILE A 106 -11.98 -8.83 -1.08
N THR A 107 -11.05 -8.50 -0.20
CA THR A 107 -11.30 -8.23 1.21
C THR A 107 -10.71 -6.87 1.57
N PHE A 108 -11.44 -6.06 2.32
CA PHE A 108 -10.92 -4.83 2.91
C PHE A 108 -10.70 -5.06 4.40
N ASP A 109 -9.46 -4.87 4.85
CA ASP A 109 -9.16 -4.72 6.26
C ASP A 109 -9.24 -3.23 6.63
N LEU A 110 -10.13 -2.94 7.59
CA LEU A 110 -10.45 -1.62 8.11
C LEU A 110 -10.20 -1.54 9.63
N SER A 111 -9.52 -2.54 10.21
CA SER A 111 -9.28 -2.64 11.65
C SER A 111 -8.39 -1.52 12.21
N ASP A 112 -7.58 -0.89 11.35
CA ASP A 112 -6.83 0.30 11.67
C ASP A 112 -7.60 1.57 11.30
N ASP A 113 -7.77 2.47 12.27
CA ASP A 113 -8.41 3.78 12.05
C ASP A 113 -7.67 4.62 11.00
N ALA A 114 -6.35 4.42 10.82
CA ALA A 114 -5.50 5.19 9.92
C ALA A 114 -5.21 4.50 8.58
N VAL A 115 -5.37 3.19 8.48
CA VAL A 115 -4.97 2.42 7.30
C VAL A 115 -6.15 1.62 6.75
N ILE A 116 -6.25 1.54 5.43
CA ILE A 116 -7.16 0.65 4.72
C ILE A 116 -6.30 -0.30 3.91
N ALA A 117 -6.43 -1.60 4.14
CA ALA A 117 -5.66 -2.60 3.42
C ALA A 117 -6.59 -3.52 2.60
N PRO A 118 -6.85 -3.20 1.32
CA PRO A 118 -7.49 -4.12 0.42
C PRO A 118 -6.50 -5.22 -0.01
N CYS A 119 -6.98 -6.46 0.06
CA CYS A 119 -6.30 -7.64 -0.45
C CYS A 119 -7.17 -8.31 -1.50
N VAL A 120 -6.57 -8.71 -2.61
CA VAL A 120 -7.24 -9.43 -3.70
C VAL A 120 -6.54 -10.75 -3.96
N GLN A 121 -7.35 -11.80 -4.05
CA GLN A 121 -6.94 -13.15 -4.39
C GLN A 121 -7.62 -13.59 -5.69
N GLY A 122 -6.89 -14.34 -6.50
CA GLY A 122 -7.43 -14.88 -7.74
C GLY A 122 -6.46 -15.81 -8.46
N GLN A 123 -6.95 -16.44 -9.53
CA GLN A 123 -6.16 -17.33 -10.37
C GLN A 123 -6.30 -16.94 -11.85
N LEU A 124 -5.18 -16.52 -12.44
CA LEU A 124 -5.10 -16.21 -13.87
C LEU A 124 -4.72 -17.49 -14.64
N SER A 125 -5.56 -17.90 -15.59
CA SER A 125 -5.27 -19.06 -16.43
C SER A 125 -4.18 -18.72 -17.46
N THR A 126 -3.22 -19.62 -17.67
CA THR A 126 -2.16 -19.50 -18.68
C THR A 126 -2.60 -20.10 -20.02
N TYR A 127 -2.07 -19.59 -21.12
CA TYR A 127 -2.41 -20.10 -22.45
C TYR A 127 -1.33 -21.04 -22.99
N LEU A 128 -0.06 -20.61 -22.98
CA LEU A 128 1.05 -21.31 -23.60
C LEU A 128 1.74 -22.24 -22.60
N LEU A 129 1.90 -21.79 -21.36
CA LEU A 129 2.44 -22.60 -20.26
C LEU A 129 1.56 -23.78 -19.87
N ARG A 130 0.28 -23.76 -20.27
CA ARG A 130 -0.64 -24.89 -20.10
C ARG A 130 -0.15 -26.17 -20.78
N VAL A 131 0.59 -26.05 -21.89
CA VAL A 131 1.18 -27.19 -22.61
C VAL A 131 2.18 -27.95 -21.75
N VAL A 132 2.84 -27.27 -20.80
CA VAL A 132 3.77 -27.87 -19.83
C VAL A 132 3.15 -28.06 -18.45
N HIS A 133 1.81 -28.17 -18.37
CA HIS A 133 1.05 -28.41 -17.13
C HIS A 133 1.18 -27.30 -16.07
N ILE A 134 1.58 -26.10 -16.46
CA ILE A 134 1.44 -24.90 -15.64
C ILE A 134 0.16 -24.25 -16.14
N ASP A 135 -0.97 -24.54 -15.49
CA ASP A 135 -2.30 -24.11 -15.97
C ASP A 135 -2.73 -22.71 -15.47
N LYS A 136 -2.21 -22.29 -14.31
CA LYS A 136 -2.67 -21.09 -13.61
C LYS A 136 -1.57 -20.43 -12.80
N PHE A 137 -1.62 -19.10 -12.74
CA PHE A 137 -0.88 -18.31 -11.78
C PHE A 137 -1.78 -17.89 -10.62
N LYS A 138 -1.40 -18.26 -9.39
CA LYS A 138 -2.00 -17.71 -8.18
C LYS A 138 -1.57 -16.25 -8.02
N MET A 139 -2.54 -15.39 -7.77
CA MET A 139 -2.35 -13.98 -7.47
C MET A 139 -2.89 -13.73 -6.07
N ASP A 140 -2.06 -13.11 -5.25
CA ASP A 140 -2.36 -12.72 -3.87
C ASP A 140 -1.63 -11.39 -3.68
N THR A 141 -2.37 -10.29 -3.74
CA THR A 141 -1.80 -8.94 -3.72
C THR A 141 -2.60 -8.09 -2.75
N CYS A 142 -1.90 -7.43 -1.85
CA CYS A 142 -2.46 -6.44 -0.95
C CYS A 142 -1.77 -5.10 -1.20
N VAL A 143 -2.50 -4.02 -0.96
CA VAL A 143 -1.96 -2.66 -0.90
C VAL A 143 -2.41 -2.02 0.40
N GLU A 144 -1.74 -0.96 0.81
CA GLU A 144 -2.09 -0.20 2.01
C GLU A 144 -2.32 1.26 1.64
N ILE A 145 -3.45 1.80 2.06
CA ILE A 145 -3.84 3.19 1.85
C ILE A 145 -3.92 3.85 3.22
N THR A 146 -3.05 4.82 3.48
CA THR A 146 -3.15 5.66 4.67
C THR A 146 -4.20 6.73 4.46
N LYS A 147 -5.20 6.81 5.36
CA LYS A 147 -6.25 7.84 5.33
C LYS A 147 -5.61 9.22 5.55
N LYS A 148 -6.09 10.23 4.81
CA LYS A 148 -5.59 11.61 4.91
C LYS A 148 -5.90 12.18 6.29
N GLY A 149 -4.87 12.67 7.00
CA GLY A 149 -5.00 13.24 8.34
C GLY A 149 -4.86 12.22 9.48
N SER A 150 -4.67 10.94 9.15
CA SER A 150 -4.49 9.85 10.12
C SER A 150 -3.03 9.43 10.33
N GLY A 151 -2.09 10.20 9.77
CA GLY A 151 -0.67 10.00 10.01
C GLY A 151 -0.31 10.22 11.49
N LYS A 152 0.79 9.61 11.93
CA LYS A 152 1.32 9.86 13.26
C LYS A 152 1.77 11.32 13.35
N VAL A 153 1.22 12.08 14.29
CA VAL A 153 1.59 13.45 14.58
C VAL A 153 2.40 13.47 15.87
N GLU A 154 3.63 13.98 15.78
CA GLU A 154 4.46 14.29 16.94
C GLU A 154 4.53 15.82 17.07
N LEU A 155 4.01 16.35 18.17
CA LEU A 155 3.91 17.78 18.44
C LEU A 155 4.73 18.14 19.68
N ALA A 156 5.62 19.13 19.57
CA ALA A 156 6.34 19.69 20.71
C ALA A 156 5.78 21.08 21.03
N LEU A 157 5.12 21.21 22.19
CA LEU A 157 4.59 22.46 22.70
C LEU A 157 5.64 23.14 23.58
N VAL A 158 6.18 24.26 23.11
CA VAL A 158 7.12 25.08 23.90
C VAL A 158 6.33 26.25 24.50
N LEU A 159 6.06 26.20 25.82
CA LEU A 159 5.10 27.08 26.48
C LEU A 159 5.81 28.09 27.39
N ASP A 160 5.62 29.39 27.15
CA ASP A 160 6.13 30.45 28.03
C ASP A 160 5.36 30.45 29.36
N VAL A 161 6.08 30.35 30.47
CA VAL A 161 5.57 30.44 31.85
C VAL A 161 6.28 31.53 32.67
N THR A 162 6.85 32.54 32.00
CA THR A 162 7.48 33.70 32.64
C THR A 162 6.48 34.52 33.45
N GLY A 163 6.98 35.38 34.36
CA GLY A 163 6.14 36.23 35.19
C GLY A 163 5.19 37.16 34.41
N SER A 164 5.50 37.47 33.14
CA SER A 164 4.62 38.26 32.27
C SER A 164 3.33 37.52 31.88
N MET A 165 3.31 36.20 32.02
CA MET A 165 2.15 35.35 31.73
C MET A 165 1.07 35.43 32.84
N ASP A 166 1.42 35.95 34.01
CA ASP A 166 0.46 36.25 35.08
C ASP A 166 -0.29 37.58 34.85
N TRP A 167 0.10 38.37 33.84
CA TRP A 167 -0.57 39.61 33.50
C TRP A 167 -1.90 39.36 32.79
N SER A 168 -2.87 40.21 33.07
CA SER A 168 -4.18 40.16 32.43
C SER A 168 -4.19 40.94 31.12
N VAL A 169 -4.73 40.32 30.08
CA VAL A 169 -5.15 40.94 28.83
C VAL A 169 -6.65 40.70 28.72
N ASP A 170 -7.43 41.75 28.49
CA ASP A 170 -8.89 41.69 28.38
C ASP A 170 -9.59 40.98 29.57
N GLY A 171 -9.09 41.22 30.78
CA GLY A 171 -9.68 40.70 32.02
C GLY A 171 -9.32 39.24 32.34
N LYS A 172 -8.50 38.57 31.52
CA LYS A 172 -8.05 37.19 31.73
C LYS A 172 -6.52 37.11 31.74
N LYS A 173 -5.95 36.27 32.60
CA LYS A 173 -4.49 36.06 32.62
C LYS A 173 -4.04 35.40 31.33
N LYS A 174 -2.91 35.83 30.77
CA LYS A 174 -2.35 35.22 29.54
C LYS A 174 -2.14 33.72 29.69
N ILE A 175 -1.71 33.26 30.86
CA ILE A 175 -1.52 31.83 31.14
C ILE A 175 -2.82 31.03 31.08
N ASP A 176 -3.93 31.62 31.50
CA ASP A 176 -5.23 30.95 31.43
C ASP A 176 -5.75 30.91 29.99
N SER A 177 -5.51 31.96 29.20
CA SER A 177 -5.80 31.93 27.76
C SER A 177 -4.95 30.91 27.01
N LEU A 178 -3.68 30.73 27.40
CA LEU A 178 -2.80 29.71 26.83
C LEU A 178 -3.29 28.29 27.16
N LYS A 179 -3.72 28.04 28.40
CA LYS A 179 -4.31 26.75 28.80
C LYS A 179 -5.55 26.43 27.98
N ASP A 180 -6.49 27.37 27.88
CA ASP A 180 -7.71 27.17 27.09
C ASP A 180 -7.40 26.87 25.62
N ALA A 181 -6.43 27.58 25.02
CA ALA A 181 -6.03 27.33 23.64
C ALA A 181 -5.38 25.93 23.45
N VAL A 182 -4.60 25.48 24.43
CA VAL A 182 -4.02 24.14 24.42
C VAL A 182 -5.12 23.08 24.61
N ASP A 183 -6.08 23.31 25.51
CA ASP A 183 -7.21 22.40 25.74
C ASP A 183 -8.10 22.28 24.49
N GLU A 184 -8.39 23.40 23.81
CA GLU A 184 -9.12 23.40 22.53
C GLU A 184 -8.33 22.66 21.44
N MET A 185 -7.02 22.89 21.35
CA MET A 185 -6.15 22.16 20.41
C MET A 185 -6.18 20.66 20.69
N LEU A 186 -6.05 20.24 21.95
CA LEU A 186 -6.12 18.83 22.35
C LEU A 186 -7.49 18.22 22.01
N GLN A 187 -8.57 18.97 22.23
CA GLN A 187 -9.92 18.53 21.89
C GLN A 187 -10.09 18.33 20.37
N VAL A 188 -9.54 19.22 19.54
CA VAL A 188 -9.56 19.07 18.08
C VAL A 188 -8.70 17.89 17.63
N MET A 189 -7.52 17.71 18.22
CA MET A 189 -6.58 16.64 17.85
C MET A 189 -7.07 15.25 18.26
N TYR A 190 -7.55 15.09 19.49
CA TYR A 190 -8.04 13.80 19.99
C TYR A 190 -9.52 13.54 19.67
N GLY A 191 -10.29 14.57 19.31
CA GLY A 191 -11.72 14.48 19.05
C GLY A 191 -12.48 13.94 20.26
N ASN A 192 -13.24 12.87 20.06
CA ASN A 192 -13.99 12.19 21.13
C ASN A 192 -13.15 11.15 21.91
N LYS A 193 -11.86 11.00 21.60
CA LYS A 193 -10.97 10.03 22.24
C LYS A 193 -10.16 10.70 23.34
N ASN A 194 -9.80 9.96 24.39
CA ASN A 194 -8.91 10.46 25.44
C ASN A 194 -7.44 10.05 25.23
N THR A 195 -7.19 9.11 24.31
CA THR A 195 -5.85 8.63 23.96
C THR A 195 -5.80 8.30 22.46
N SER A 196 -4.61 8.39 21.86
CA SER A 196 -4.38 8.09 20.46
C SER A 196 -2.96 7.54 20.31
N THR A 197 -2.81 6.39 19.66
CA THR A 197 -1.51 5.83 19.27
C THR A 197 -0.83 6.64 18.15
N ASN A 198 -1.61 7.49 17.48
CA ASN A 198 -1.15 8.31 16.36
C ASN A 198 -0.79 9.74 16.79
N ILE A 199 -0.96 10.13 18.05
CA ILE A 199 -0.66 11.48 18.52
C ILE A 199 0.30 11.39 19.71
N LYS A 200 1.49 11.96 19.58
CA LYS A 200 2.40 12.18 20.70
C LYS A 200 2.62 13.66 20.89
N ILE A 201 2.47 14.12 22.13
CA ILE A 201 2.66 15.52 22.48
C ILE A 201 3.71 15.61 23.58
N GLY A 202 4.80 16.32 23.29
CA GLY A 202 5.78 16.75 24.28
C GLY A 202 5.45 18.16 24.74
N VAL A 203 5.58 18.45 26.03
CA VAL A 203 5.36 19.78 26.58
C VAL A 203 6.65 20.26 27.23
N VAL A 204 7.13 21.42 26.81
CA VAL A 204 8.37 22.07 27.26
C VAL A 204 8.00 23.46 27.80
N PRO A 205 7.59 23.56 29.06
CA PRO A 205 7.41 24.86 29.71
C PRO A 205 8.76 25.57 29.88
N PHE A 206 8.86 26.84 29.54
CA PHE A 206 10.09 27.64 29.68
C PHE A 206 9.85 28.99 30.37
N ASN A 207 10.83 29.43 31.14
CA ASN A 207 10.93 30.81 31.63
C ASN A 207 12.25 31.46 31.17
N ALA A 208 13.28 31.51 32.02
CA ALA A 208 14.69 31.70 31.67
C ALA A 208 15.40 30.35 31.38
N TYR A 209 14.89 29.24 31.93
CA TYR A 209 15.29 27.85 31.67
C TYR A 209 14.02 26.99 31.50
N VAL A 210 14.15 25.72 31.11
CA VAL A 210 12.99 24.79 31.08
C VAL A 210 12.50 24.56 32.52
N ASN A 211 11.20 24.76 32.78
CA ASN A 211 10.60 24.70 34.11
C ASN A 211 9.65 23.50 34.25
N PRO A 212 10.13 22.30 34.68
CA PRO A 212 9.32 21.08 34.73
C PRO A 212 8.20 21.08 35.81
N GLY A 213 8.00 22.16 36.57
CA GLY A 213 6.96 22.26 37.60
C GLY A 213 7.29 21.48 38.89
N ALA A 214 6.28 21.03 39.62
CA ALA A 214 6.42 20.30 40.89
C ALA A 214 7.02 18.87 40.76
N ALA A 215 7.56 18.52 39.58
CA ALA A 215 8.57 17.47 39.43
C ALA A 215 9.94 17.93 39.99
N SER A 216 9.94 18.81 40.99
CA SER A 216 11.08 19.52 41.53
C SER A 216 11.84 18.74 42.59
N SER A 217 11.55 17.46 42.80
CA SER A 217 12.63 16.56 43.17
C SER A 217 13.42 16.29 41.90
N TRP A 218 14.55 16.97 41.76
CA TRP A 218 15.68 16.63 40.88
C TRP A 218 16.21 15.22 41.24
N ASN A 219 15.35 14.21 41.19
CA ASN A 219 15.66 12.80 41.39
C ASN A 219 14.68 11.92 40.56
N ASP A 220 14.10 12.52 39.52
CA ASP A 220 13.16 11.87 38.64
C ASP A 220 13.97 11.27 37.49
N SER A 221 13.93 9.94 37.32
CA SER A 221 14.83 9.19 36.43
C SER A 221 14.73 9.51 34.93
N TRP A 222 13.95 10.51 34.55
CA TRP A 222 13.77 11.02 33.20
C TRP A 222 14.40 12.40 32.98
N GLY A 223 14.78 13.11 34.04
CA GLY A 223 15.43 14.42 33.98
C GLY A 223 16.95 14.29 33.86
N ASP A 224 17.56 15.09 32.99
CA ASP A 224 19.02 15.25 32.93
C ASP A 224 19.45 16.24 34.02
N GLU A 225 19.89 15.71 35.15
CA GLU A 225 20.25 16.48 36.36
C GLU A 225 21.67 17.06 36.29
N ASP A 226 22.55 16.40 35.52
CA ASP A 226 23.97 16.74 35.40
C ASP A 226 24.28 17.57 34.14
N ALA A 227 23.26 17.88 33.34
CA ALA A 227 23.38 18.56 32.04
C ALA A 227 24.38 17.86 31.10
N GLU A 228 24.39 16.52 31.14
CA GLU A 228 25.29 15.70 30.31
C GLU A 228 24.76 15.47 28.88
N ALA A 229 23.57 15.98 28.54
CA ALA A 229 23.07 15.90 27.18
C ALA A 229 24.03 16.60 26.20
N TYR A 230 24.55 15.81 25.26
CA TYR A 230 25.53 16.19 24.23
C TYR A 230 25.22 17.49 23.46
N TYR A 231 23.95 17.93 23.45
CA TYR A 231 23.47 19.07 22.68
C TYR A 231 23.29 20.37 23.49
N HIS A 232 23.73 20.43 24.75
CA HIS A 232 23.46 21.56 25.65
C HIS A 232 23.99 22.94 25.19
N GLY A 233 24.87 23.02 24.18
CA GLY A 233 25.49 24.29 23.78
C GLY A 233 25.95 24.44 22.32
N ALA A 234 25.58 23.53 21.41
CA ALA A 234 26.13 23.57 20.05
C ALA A 234 25.43 24.53 19.08
N HIS A 235 24.25 25.08 19.41
CA HIS A 235 23.42 25.78 18.43
C HIS A 235 22.73 27.05 18.94
N PHE A 236 23.44 27.94 19.63
CA PHE A 236 23.02 29.35 19.75
C PHE A 236 24.25 30.26 19.80
N ILE A 237 24.78 30.60 18.61
CA ILE A 237 25.52 31.85 18.37
C ILE A 237 24.59 32.74 17.54
#